data_AF-A0A7J5EDB1-F1
#
_entry.id   AF-A0A7J5EDB1-F1
#
_cell.length_a   1.000
_cell.length_b   1.000
_cell.length_c   1.000
_cell.angle_alpha   90.00
_cell.angle_beta   90.00
_cell.angle_gamma   90.00
#
_symmetry.space_group_name_H-M   'P 1'
#
loop_
_entity.id
_entity.type
_entity.pdbx_description
1 polymer ?
#
loop_
_entity_poly.entity_id
_entity_poly.type
_entity_poly.pdbx_seq_one_letter_code
_entity_poly.pdbx_strand_id
1 'polypeptide(L)'
;MRYLLQDMLINIVKQNLGIFMSKLIEFSTKTINDYANEIGVAKFPSYSLSKENEVNTYTYEDTLAENEQMLKESMPNKILFSIEESAGILGVSYDYIRNLVSSGQIASKQFGKRKLIHIKELARLITEGVN
;
A
#
# COMPACT_ATOMS: atom_id res chain seq x y z
N MET A 1 -18.74 33.79 41.66
CA MET A 1 -19.73 32.71 41.85
C MET A 1 -20.21 32.06 40.54
N ARG A 2 -20.46 32.78 39.43
CA ARG A 2 -20.92 32.17 38.15
C ARG A 2 -19.90 31.23 37.47
N TYR A 3 -18.61 31.52 37.54
CA TYR A 3 -17.56 30.70 36.89
C TYR A 3 -17.39 29.30 37.50
N LEU A 4 -17.58 29.15 38.82
CA LEU A 4 -17.46 27.85 39.51
C LEU A 4 -18.56 26.86 39.09
N LEU A 5 -19.78 27.36 38.84
CA LEU A 5 -20.90 26.53 38.37
C LEU A 5 -20.68 26.05 36.93
N GLN A 6 -20.05 26.88 36.09
CA GLN A 6 -19.75 26.55 34.70
C GLN A 6 -18.66 25.48 34.60
N ASP A 7 -17.59 25.58 35.39
CA ASP A 7 -16.54 24.57 35.43
C ASP A 7 -17.04 23.22 35.97
N MET A 8 -17.95 23.25 36.94
CA MET A 8 -18.59 22.05 37.49
C MET A 8 -19.46 21.35 36.44
N LEU A 9 -20.23 22.11 35.65
CA LEU A 9 -21.03 21.60 34.53
C LEU A 9 -20.16 20.99 33.43
N ILE A 10 -19.06 21.63 33.06
CA ILE A 10 -18.11 21.13 32.05
C ILE A 10 -17.50 19.79 32.50
N ASN A 11 -17.14 19.66 33.78
CA ASN A 11 -16.58 18.43 34.32
C ASN A 11 -17.60 17.28 34.33
N ILE A 12 -18.87 17.55 34.66
CA ILE A 12 -19.95 16.55 34.59
C ILE A 12 -20.16 16.08 33.15
N VAL A 13 -20.18 16.99 32.17
CA VAL A 13 -20.30 16.63 30.75
C VAL A 13 -19.13 15.77 30.29
N LYS A 14 -17.89 16.13 30.66
CA LYS A 14 -16.68 15.34 30.34
C LYS A 14 -16.73 13.94 30.96
N GLN A 15 -17.18 13.81 32.20
CA GLN A 15 -17.31 12.50 32.85
C GLN A 15 -18.37 11.63 32.16
N ASN A 16 -19.53 12.20 31.84
CA ASN A 16 -20.59 11.47 31.13
C ASN A 16 -20.15 11.05 29.72
N LEU A 17 -19.41 11.90 29.02
CA LEU A 17 -18.84 11.57 27.71
C LEU A 17 -17.81 10.43 27.82
N GLY A 18 -16.96 10.46 28.85
CA GLY A 18 -16.00 9.38 29.12
C GLY A 18 -16.67 8.03 29.40
N ILE A 19 -17.75 8.04 30.19
CA ILE A 19 -18.56 6.84 30.49
C ILE A 19 -19.26 6.33 29.23
N PHE A 20 -19.71 7.21 28.34
CA PHE A 20 -20.33 6.82 27.07
C PHE A 20 -19.29 6.18 26.13
N MET A 21 -18.09 6.77 26.03
CA MET A 21 -17.02 6.23 25.19
C MET A 21 -16.50 4.87 25.69
N SER A 22 -16.42 4.65 27.01
CA SER A 22 -16.03 3.35 27.55
C SER A 22 -17.05 2.26 27.24
N LYS A 23 -18.35 2.56 27.35
CA LYS A 23 -19.43 1.64 26.97
C LYS A 23 -19.45 1.30 25.48
N LEU A 24 -19.12 2.26 24.61
CA LEU A 24 -19.01 2.02 23.16
C LEU A 24 -17.85 1.08 22.84
N ILE A 25 -16.71 1.26 23.50
CA ILE A 25 -15.55 0.37 23.35
C ILE A 25 -15.92 -1.05 23.81
N GLU A 26 -16.57 -1.18 24.96
CA GLU A 26 -17.01 -2.47 25.51
C GLU A 26 -18.05 -3.19 24.62
N PHE A 27 -18.97 -2.45 24.00
CA PHE A 27 -19.93 -3.01 23.05
C PHE A 27 -19.24 -3.50 21.76
N SER A 28 -18.26 -2.76 21.26
CA SER A 28 -17.46 -3.14 20.08
C SER A 28 -16.65 -4.42 20.33
N THR A 29 -15.95 -4.51 21.46
CA THR A 29 -15.14 -5.69 21.77
C THR A 29 -15.98 -6.94 22.00
N LYS A 30 -17.17 -6.81 22.58
CA LYS A 30 -18.10 -7.93 22.72
C LYS A 30 -18.58 -8.44 21.37
N THR A 31 -18.97 -7.52 20.47
CA THR A 31 -19.44 -7.88 19.11
C THR A 31 -18.34 -8.60 18.33
N ILE A 32 -17.10 -8.10 18.38
CA ILE A 32 -15.94 -8.72 17.70
C ILE A 32 -15.63 -10.12 18.27
N ASN A 33 -15.72 -10.31 19.58
CA ASN A 33 -15.48 -11.61 20.22
C ASN A 33 -16.59 -12.63 19.93
N ASP A 34 -17.84 -12.18 19.81
CA ASP A 34 -18.97 -13.04 19.45
C ASP A 34 -18.80 -13.54 17.99
N TYR A 35 -18.35 -12.69 17.07
CA TYR A 35 -18.01 -13.10 15.68
C TYR A 35 -16.77 -14.01 15.59
N ALA A 36 -15.75 -13.81 16.44
CA ALA A 36 -14.53 -14.62 16.41
C ALA A 36 -14.75 -16.08 16.86
N ASN A 37 -15.72 -16.32 17.75
CA ASN A 37 -16.05 -17.66 18.23
C ASN A 37 -16.81 -18.52 17.20
N GLU A 38 -17.48 -17.92 16.22
CA GLU A 38 -18.16 -18.66 15.14
C GLU A 38 -17.20 -19.11 14.02
N ILE A 39 -16.03 -18.48 13.89
CA ILE A 39 -15.10 -18.69 12.76
C ILE A 39 -13.86 -19.52 13.18
N GLY A 40 -13.74 -19.91 14.46
CA GLY A 40 -12.68 -20.81 14.92
C GLY A 40 -11.25 -20.26 14.75
N VAL A 41 -11.08 -18.93 14.80
CA VAL A 41 -9.78 -18.28 14.61
C VAL A 41 -9.09 -18.12 15.96
N ALA A 42 -7.86 -18.61 16.05
CA ALA A 42 -7.05 -18.66 17.25
C ALA A 42 -6.90 -17.28 17.93
N LYS A 43 -6.87 -17.30 19.27
CA LYS A 43 -6.61 -16.17 20.17
C LYS A 43 -5.59 -15.18 19.61
N PHE A 44 -6.04 -13.94 19.39
CA PHE A 44 -5.14 -12.83 19.06
C PHE A 44 -4.23 -12.49 20.26
N PRO A 45 -2.93 -12.22 20.05
CA PRO A 45 -2.03 -11.82 21.12
C PRO A 45 -2.46 -10.47 21.69
N SER A 46 -2.52 -10.37 23.02
CA SER A 46 -2.87 -9.14 23.73
C SER A 46 -1.73 -8.12 23.62
N TYR A 47 -1.93 -7.06 22.84
CA TYR A 47 -1.03 -5.92 22.79
C TYR A 47 -1.25 -5.03 24.02
N SER A 48 -0.25 -4.95 24.90
CA SER A 48 -0.18 -3.89 25.91
C SER A 48 0.31 -2.60 25.23
N LEU A 49 -0.55 -1.57 25.13
CA LEU A 49 -0.15 -0.24 24.71
C LEU A 49 0.75 0.41 25.77
N SER A 50 2.07 0.25 25.63
CA SER A 50 3.04 1.13 26.25
C SER A 50 3.20 2.38 25.39
N LYS A 51 3.09 3.55 26.04
CA LYS A 51 3.36 4.89 25.53
C LYS A 51 4.61 4.96 24.65
N GLU A 52 4.45 5.46 23.43
CA GLU A 52 5.13 6.65 22.85
C GLU A 52 4.67 6.76 21.38
N ASN A 53 4.04 7.88 21.02
CA ASN A 53 3.59 8.13 19.65
C ASN A 53 4.79 8.50 18.78
N GLU A 54 5.53 7.51 18.29
CA GLU A 54 6.32 7.66 17.08
C GLU A 54 5.36 7.57 15.89
N VAL A 55 5.20 8.68 15.17
CA VAL A 55 4.53 8.67 13.87
C VAL A 55 5.44 7.90 12.92
N ASN A 56 5.21 6.58 12.81
CA ASN A 56 5.83 5.77 11.77
C ASN A 56 5.30 6.25 10.41
N THR A 57 6.01 7.20 9.79
CA THR A 57 5.89 7.47 8.36
C THR A 57 6.40 6.23 7.62
N TYR A 58 5.47 5.40 7.15
CA TYR A 58 5.79 4.31 6.24
C TYR A 58 6.26 4.91 4.91
N THR A 59 7.55 4.81 4.63
CA THR A 59 8.10 5.05 3.30
C THR A 59 7.85 3.83 2.44
N TYR A 60 7.02 3.98 1.41
CA TYR A 60 6.86 2.95 0.37
C TYR A 60 8.00 3.12 -0.62
N GLU A 61 9.03 2.30 -0.49
CA GLU A 61 10.12 2.21 -1.46
C GLU A 61 9.95 0.94 -2.28
N ASP A 62 9.61 1.09 -3.57
CA ASP A 62 9.54 -0.05 -4.47
C ASP A 62 10.95 -0.49 -4.84
N THR A 63 11.35 -1.70 -4.44
CA THR A 63 12.66 -2.23 -4.82
C THR A 63 12.61 -2.87 -6.22
N LEU A 64 13.74 -2.85 -6.93
CA LEU A 64 13.86 -3.52 -8.23
C LEU A 64 13.52 -5.02 -8.15
N ALA A 65 13.89 -5.68 -7.06
CA ALA A 65 13.66 -7.11 -6.85
C ALA A 65 12.17 -7.42 -6.69
N GLU A 66 11.43 -6.61 -5.92
CA GLU A 66 9.98 -6.73 -5.75
C GLU A 66 9.24 -6.51 -7.06
N ASN A 67 9.62 -5.48 -7.82
CA ASN A 67 9.01 -5.20 -9.13
C ASN A 67 9.30 -6.31 -10.15
N GLU A 68 10.51 -6.86 -10.18
CA GLU A 68 10.82 -8.02 -11.03
C GLU A 68 10.01 -9.26 -10.61
N GLN A 69 9.85 -9.49 -9.31
CA GLN A 69 9.06 -10.60 -8.78
C GLN A 69 7.58 -10.45 -9.13
N MET A 70 7.00 -9.26 -8.95
CA MET A 70 5.63 -8.95 -9.33
C MET A 70 5.37 -9.22 -10.83
N LEU A 71 6.32 -8.84 -11.70
CA LEU A 71 6.21 -9.12 -13.14
C LEU A 71 6.30 -10.62 -13.46
N LYS A 72 7.12 -11.38 -12.72
CA LYS A 72 7.19 -12.84 -12.89
C LYS A 72 5.95 -13.56 -12.37
N GLU A 73 5.37 -13.11 -11.27
CA GLU A 73 4.16 -13.70 -10.72
C GLU A 73 2.94 -13.44 -11.61
N SER A 74 2.85 -12.23 -12.17
CA SER A 74 1.77 -11.89 -13.11
C SER A 74 1.94 -12.57 -14.48
N MET A 75 3.18 -12.79 -14.96
CA MET A 75 3.46 -13.36 -16.27
C MET A 75 4.63 -14.38 -16.23
N PRO A 76 4.44 -15.58 -15.66
CA PRO A 76 5.52 -16.51 -15.30
C PRO A 76 6.35 -17.06 -16.47
N ASN A 77 5.79 -17.08 -17.68
CA ASN A 77 6.46 -17.64 -18.86
C ASN A 77 7.01 -16.56 -19.81
N LYS A 78 7.05 -15.29 -19.37
CA LYS A 78 7.37 -14.16 -20.24
C LYS A 78 8.59 -13.40 -19.77
N ILE A 79 9.63 -13.42 -20.60
CA ILE A 79 10.90 -12.74 -20.33
C ILE A 79 11.04 -11.47 -21.18
N LEU A 80 10.42 -11.46 -22.36
CA LEU A 80 10.52 -10.39 -23.34
C LEU A 80 9.13 -9.80 -23.60
N PHE A 81 9.08 -8.47 -23.61
CA PHE A 81 7.87 -7.68 -23.77
C PHE A 81 7.93 -6.87 -25.06
N SER A 82 6.81 -6.76 -25.76
CA SER A 82 6.70 -5.83 -26.87
C SER A 82 6.64 -4.38 -26.38
N ILE A 83 6.87 -3.43 -27.28
CA ILE A 83 6.73 -1.99 -26.98
C ILE A 83 5.29 -1.69 -26.52
N GLU A 84 4.30 -2.30 -27.15
CA GLU A 84 2.87 -2.12 -26.83
C GLU A 84 2.54 -2.65 -25.43
N GLU A 85 3.04 -3.82 -25.07
CA GLU A 85 2.83 -4.40 -23.74
C GLU A 85 3.54 -3.59 -22.66
N SER A 86 4.76 -3.13 -22.94
CA SER A 86 5.52 -2.30 -22.02
C SER A 86 4.83 -0.96 -21.78
N ALA A 87 4.26 -0.37 -22.83
CA ALA A 87 3.46 0.86 -22.74
C ALA A 87 2.20 0.64 -21.87
N GLY A 88 1.52 -0.49 -22.04
CA GLY A 88 0.36 -0.86 -21.22
C GLY A 88 0.70 -1.06 -19.74
N ILE A 89 1.84 -1.70 -19.44
CA ILE A 89 2.29 -1.94 -18.06
C ILE A 89 2.71 -0.62 -17.38
N LEU A 90 3.42 0.25 -18.10
CA LEU A 90 3.92 1.52 -17.58
C LEU A 90 2.86 2.64 -17.59
N GLY A 91 1.69 2.40 -18.20
CA GLY A 91 0.62 3.40 -18.31
C GLY A 91 0.98 4.59 -19.20
N VAL A 92 1.86 4.41 -20.19
CA VAL A 92 2.32 5.46 -21.10
C VAL A 92 1.94 5.18 -22.54
N SER A 93 2.09 6.16 -23.44
CA SER A 93 1.77 5.95 -24.86
C SER A 93 2.79 5.06 -25.57
N TYR A 94 2.31 4.31 -26.57
CA TYR A 94 3.15 3.46 -27.42
C TYR A 94 4.29 4.26 -28.08
N ASP A 95 3.98 5.43 -28.64
CA ASP A 95 4.95 6.26 -29.34
C ASP A 95 6.06 6.77 -28.42
N TYR A 96 5.72 7.04 -27.15
CA TYR A 96 6.71 7.45 -26.16
C TYR A 96 7.75 6.35 -25.93
N ILE A 97 7.33 5.12 -25.59
CA ILE A 97 8.26 3.99 -25.43
C ILE A 97 9.01 3.69 -26.73
N ARG A 98 8.33 3.75 -27.87
CA ARG A 98 8.97 3.52 -29.18
C ARG A 98 10.10 4.52 -29.44
N ASN A 99 9.91 5.79 -29.09
CA ASN A 99 10.92 6.83 -29.25
C ASN A 99 12.11 6.56 -28.34
N LEU A 100 11.89 6.21 -27.06
CA LEU A 100 12.96 5.89 -26.11
C LEU A 100 13.76 4.63 -26.51
N VAL A 101 13.08 3.63 -27.06
CA VAL A 101 13.71 2.41 -27.60
C VAL A 101 14.50 2.69 -28.88
N SER A 102 14.10 3.71 -29.65
CA SER A 102 14.78 4.13 -30.88
C SER A 102 15.95 5.07 -30.60
N SER A 103 15.85 5.93 -29.59
CA SER A 103 16.93 6.78 -29.08
C SER A 103 17.98 5.98 -28.28
N GLY A 104 17.65 4.77 -27.84
CA GLY A 104 18.54 3.89 -27.08
C GLY A 104 18.52 4.14 -25.57
N GLN A 105 17.58 4.95 -25.06
CA GLN A 105 17.38 5.17 -23.63
C GLN A 105 16.80 3.94 -22.92
N ILE A 106 16.01 3.14 -23.62
CA ILE A 106 15.51 1.85 -23.13
C ILE A 106 16.26 0.71 -23.81
N ALA A 107 16.89 -0.14 -23.00
CA ALA A 107 17.57 -1.32 -23.52
C ALA A 107 16.56 -2.30 -24.15
N SER A 108 16.81 -2.68 -25.40
CA SER A 108 15.96 -3.61 -26.14
C SER A 108 16.78 -4.63 -26.92
N LYS A 109 16.20 -5.81 -27.12
CA LYS A 109 16.75 -6.88 -27.93
C LYS A 109 15.96 -6.97 -29.24
N GLN A 110 16.68 -6.93 -30.36
CA GLN A 110 16.09 -7.15 -31.68
C GLN A 110 15.76 -8.63 -31.84
N PHE A 111 14.49 -8.94 -32.17
CA PHE A 111 14.04 -10.27 -32.54
C PHE A 111 13.29 -10.20 -33.88
N GLY A 112 13.98 -10.60 -34.95
CA GLY A 112 13.52 -10.40 -36.31
C GLY A 112 13.32 -8.91 -36.62
N LYS A 113 12.10 -8.54 -37.04
CA LYS A 113 11.74 -7.15 -37.36
C LYS A 113 11.29 -6.31 -36.16
N ARG A 114 11.17 -6.91 -34.97
CA ARG A 114 10.63 -6.27 -33.77
C ARG A 114 11.74 -6.04 -32.74
N LYS A 115 11.61 -4.97 -31.96
CA LYS A 115 12.41 -4.74 -30.75
C LYS A 115 11.58 -5.17 -29.54
N LEU A 116 12.19 -5.90 -28.62
CA LEU A 116 11.57 -6.40 -27.40
C LEU A 116 12.36 -5.93 -26.17
N ILE A 117 11.67 -5.64 -25.08
CA ILE A 117 12.24 -5.16 -23.82
C ILE A 117 12.35 -6.34 -22.86
N HIS A 118 13.47 -6.47 -22.16
CA HIS A 118 13.68 -7.54 -21.19
C HIS A 118 12.96 -7.23 -19.87
N ILE A 119 12.45 -8.24 -19.17
CA ILE A 119 11.73 -8.09 -17.90
C ILE A 119 12.48 -7.24 -16.86
N LYS A 120 13.81 -7.41 -16.77
CA LYS A 120 14.66 -6.62 -15.87
C LYS A 120 14.71 -5.14 -16.23
N GLU A 121 14.73 -4.82 -17.51
CA GLU A 121 14.70 -3.43 -17.95
C GLU A 121 13.32 -2.83 -17.67
N LEU A 122 12.26 -3.60 -17.86
CA LEU A 122 10.91 -3.16 -17.50
C LEU A 122 10.77 -2.92 -15.98
N ALA A 123 11.31 -3.81 -15.15
CA ALA A 123 11.35 -3.62 -13.70
C ALA A 123 12.14 -2.36 -13.30
N ARG A 124 13.26 -2.08 -13.97
CA ARG A 124 14.03 -0.85 -13.78
C ARG A 124 13.18 0.39 -14.07
N LEU A 125 12.44 0.37 -15.19
CA LEU A 125 11.56 1.49 -15.57
C LEU A 125 10.39 1.70 -14.59
N ILE A 126 9.91 0.64 -13.93
CA ILE A 126 8.90 0.78 -12.86
C ILE A 126 9.51 1.43 -11.62
N THR A 127 10.70 0.99 -11.20
CA THR A 127 11.39 1.50 -10.00
C THR A 127 11.91 2.93 -10.17
N GLU A 128 12.58 3.22 -11.28
CA GLU A 128 13.28 4.51 -11.50
C GLU A 128 12.41 5.53 -12.26
N GLY A 129 11.29 5.07 -12.83
CA GLY A 129 10.49 5.83 -13.77
C GLY A 129 11.08 5.83 -15.19
N VAL A 130 10.29 6.35 -16.12
CA VAL A 130 10.68 6.49 -17.53
C VAL A 130 11.25 7.90 -17.73
N ASN A 131 12.57 8.01 -17.95
CA ASN A 131 13.31 9.26 -18.16
C ASN A 131 14.00 9.31 -19.52
#